data_AF-A0A2E2INI5-F1
#
_entry.id   AF-A0A2E2INI5-F1
#
_cell.length_a   1.000
_cell.length_b   1.000
_cell.length_c   1.000
_cell.angle_alpha   90.00
_cell.angle_beta   90.00
_cell.angle_gamma   90.00
#
_symmetry.space_group_name_H-M   'P 1'
#
loop_
_entity.id
_entity.type
_entity.pdbx_description
1 polymer ?
#
loop_
_entity_poly.entity_id
_entity_poly.type
_entity_poly.pdbx_seq_one_letter_code
_entity_poly.pdbx_strand_id
1 'polypeptide(L)'
;MDELQQLKQESEQWRADHLRWLADADSWTHHTQRLIAVLHKLERSLPEHTAKLDQHIELIMQHEETINRYECGLDPQCMTSCDSYIDLEKQRAFHDKLRKLHHKMQLHHQQFSEQYKKQMQLFYEQAQMLMQEIAEG
;
A
#
# COMPACT_ATOMS: atom_id res chain seq x y z
N MET A 1 -25.67 -34.04 -54.21
CA MET A 1 -24.28 -34.03 -53.72
C MET A 1 -24.03 -35.39 -53.12
N ASP A 2 -22.86 -35.97 -53.39
CA ASP A 2 -22.47 -37.28 -52.89
C ASP A 2 -22.27 -37.21 -51.37
N GLU A 3 -22.82 -38.16 -50.61
CA GLU A 3 -22.83 -38.16 -49.14
C GLU A 3 -21.41 -38.06 -48.57
N LEU A 4 -20.45 -38.70 -49.24
CA LEU A 4 -19.03 -38.64 -48.93
C LEU A 4 -18.45 -37.21 -49.00
N GLN A 5 -18.96 -36.39 -49.92
CA GLN A 5 -18.52 -35.01 -50.12
C GLN A 5 -19.05 -34.09 -49.03
N GLN A 6 -20.26 -34.34 -48.52
CA GLN A 6 -20.82 -33.63 -47.36
C GLN A 6 -20.04 -33.95 -46.09
N LEU A 7 -19.75 -35.24 -45.83
CA LEU A 7 -18.93 -35.67 -44.69
C LEU A 7 -17.54 -35.03 -44.70
N LYS A 8 -16.93 -34.89 -45.89
CA LYS A 8 -15.63 -34.24 -46.04
C LYS A 8 -15.69 -32.74 -45.71
N GLN A 9 -16.69 -32.03 -46.23
CA GLN A 9 -16.88 -30.60 -45.93
C GLN A 9 -17.13 -30.36 -44.43
N GLU A 10 -17.92 -31.22 -43.80
CA GLU A 10 -18.20 -31.14 -42.38
C GLU A 10 -16.94 -31.39 -41.54
N SER A 11 -16.11 -32.38 -41.92
CA SER A 11 -14.81 -32.63 -41.27
C SER A 11 -13.85 -31.45 -41.41
N GLU A 12 -13.83 -30.78 -42.56
CA GLU A 12 -13.02 -29.56 -42.77
C GLU A 12 -13.51 -28.41 -41.88
N GLN A 13 -14.82 -28.24 -41.74
CA GLN A 13 -15.42 -27.25 -40.84
C GLN A 13 -15.06 -27.54 -39.37
N TRP A 14 -15.21 -28.78 -38.91
CA TRP A 14 -14.84 -29.15 -37.54
C TRP A 14 -13.36 -28.88 -37.25
N ARG A 15 -12.48 -29.08 -38.23
CA ARG A 15 -11.05 -28.77 -38.08
C ARG A 15 -10.82 -27.27 -37.97
N ALA A 16 -11.52 -26.46 -38.75
CA ALA A 16 -11.45 -25.01 -38.66
C ALA A 16 -11.95 -24.50 -37.29
N ASP A 17 -13.08 -25.04 -36.82
CA ASP A 17 -13.63 -24.71 -35.50
C ASP A 17 -12.67 -25.12 -34.38
N HIS A 18 -12.07 -26.31 -34.47
CA HIS A 18 -11.09 -26.79 -33.50
C HIS A 18 -9.86 -25.85 -33.39
N LEU A 19 -9.31 -25.41 -34.53
CA LEU A 19 -8.19 -24.47 -34.53
C LEU A 19 -8.59 -23.12 -33.90
N ARG A 20 -9.81 -22.66 -34.15
CA ARG A 20 -10.33 -21.44 -33.52
C ARG A 20 -10.47 -21.59 -32.01
N TRP A 21 -11.03 -22.70 -31.53
CA TRP A 21 -11.17 -22.96 -30.09
C TRP A 21 -9.82 -23.06 -29.38
N LEU A 22 -8.80 -23.63 -30.03
CA LEU A 22 -7.44 -23.62 -29.48
C LEU A 22 -6.88 -22.20 -29.35
N ALA A 23 -7.10 -21.35 -30.35
CA ALA A 23 -6.68 -19.95 -30.30
C ALA A 23 -7.43 -19.16 -29.20
N ASP A 24 -8.74 -19.38 -29.06
CA ASP A 24 -9.54 -18.77 -28.00
C ASP A 24 -9.05 -19.23 -26.61
N ALA A 25 -8.80 -20.52 -26.42
CA ALA A 25 -8.30 -21.08 -25.16
C ALA A 25 -6.91 -20.55 -24.77
N ASP A 26 -6.01 -20.38 -25.75
CA ASP A 26 -4.69 -19.78 -25.54
C ASP A 26 -4.82 -18.31 -25.09
N SER A 27 -5.69 -17.54 -25.76
CA SER A 27 -6.00 -16.16 -25.39
C SER A 27 -6.55 -16.05 -23.96
N TRP A 28 -7.53 -16.88 -23.59
CA TRP A 28 -8.10 -16.91 -22.23
C TRP A 28 -7.09 -17.31 -21.17
N THR A 29 -6.17 -18.23 -21.51
CA THR A 29 -5.08 -18.62 -20.61
C THR A 29 -4.15 -17.45 -20.33
N HIS A 30 -3.73 -16.73 -21.37
CA HIS A 30 -2.90 -15.54 -21.22
C HIS A 30 -3.61 -14.41 -20.46
N HIS A 31 -4.90 -14.21 -20.72
CA HIS A 31 -5.72 -13.26 -19.98
C HIS A 31 -5.77 -13.59 -18.49
N THR A 32 -6.04 -14.85 -18.14
CA THR A 32 -6.08 -15.32 -16.75
C THR A 32 -4.74 -15.13 -16.03
N GLN A 33 -3.62 -15.42 -16.69
CA GLN A 33 -2.29 -15.22 -16.12
C GLN A 33 -1.99 -13.74 -15.80
N ARG A 34 -2.44 -12.82 -16.65
CA ARG A 34 -2.31 -11.37 -16.40
C ARG A 34 -3.11 -10.94 -15.17
N LEU A 35 -4.37 -11.38 -15.07
CA LEU A 35 -5.22 -11.09 -13.91
C LEU A 35 -4.58 -11.57 -12.60
N ILE A 36 -4.04 -12.80 -12.59
CA ILE A 36 -3.31 -13.35 -11.44
C ILE A 36 -2.12 -12.47 -11.06
N ALA A 37 -1.34 -12.02 -12.03
CA ALA A 37 -0.19 -11.15 -11.78
C ALA A 37 -0.59 -9.79 -11.17
N VAL A 38 -1.70 -9.20 -11.62
CA VAL A 38 -2.23 -7.94 -11.05
C VAL A 38 -2.75 -8.17 -9.63
N LEU A 39 -3.49 -9.26 -9.39
CA LEU A 39 -3.97 -9.64 -8.06
C LEU A 39 -2.83 -9.79 -7.06
N HIS A 40 -1.75 -10.48 -7.43
CA HIS A 40 -0.59 -10.63 -6.54
C HIS A 40 0.11 -9.29 -6.22
N LYS A 41 0.11 -8.32 -7.14
CA LYS A 41 0.65 -6.98 -6.84
C LYS A 41 -0.21 -6.26 -5.80
N LEU A 42 -1.53 -6.30 -5.99
CA LEU A 42 -2.50 -5.69 -5.08
C LEU A 42 -2.43 -6.35 -3.68
N GLU A 43 -2.42 -7.67 -3.62
CA GLU A 43 -2.34 -8.44 -2.38
C GLU A 43 -1.10 -8.06 -1.55
N ARG A 44 0.04 -7.84 -2.20
CA ARG A 44 1.31 -7.50 -1.52
C ARG A 44 1.40 -6.05 -1.09
N SER A 45 0.77 -5.13 -1.83
CA SER A 45 0.86 -3.70 -1.53
C SER A 45 0.21 -3.31 -0.19
N LEU A 46 -0.96 -3.88 0.16
CA LEU A 46 -1.68 -3.49 1.38
C LEU A 46 -0.90 -3.84 2.67
N PRO A 47 -0.37 -5.05 2.86
CA PRO A 47 0.45 -5.36 4.03
C PRO A 47 1.68 -4.46 4.17
N GLU A 48 2.33 -4.11 3.05
CA GLU A 48 3.47 -3.18 3.06
C GLU A 48 3.06 -1.77 3.49
N HIS A 49 1.88 -1.30 3.09
CA HIS A 49 1.33 -0.02 3.54
C HIS A 49 0.96 -0.05 5.02
N THR A 50 0.32 -1.11 5.49
CA THR A 50 -0.02 -1.28 6.91
C THR A 50 1.23 -1.25 7.77
N ALA A 51 2.27 -2.02 7.43
CA ALA A 51 3.51 -2.04 8.20
C ALA A 51 4.19 -0.65 8.29
N LYS A 52 4.20 0.11 7.19
CA LYS A 52 4.73 1.49 7.20
C LYS A 52 3.89 2.44 8.03
N LEU A 53 2.56 2.26 8.02
CA LEU A 53 1.65 3.06 8.83
C LEU A 53 1.83 2.78 10.32
N ASP A 54 1.96 1.51 10.70
CA ASP A 54 2.21 1.10 12.08
C ASP A 54 3.53 1.71 12.61
N GLN A 55 4.60 1.66 11.81
CA GLN A 55 5.87 2.30 12.15
C GLN A 55 5.73 3.82 12.32
N HIS A 56 4.93 4.48 11.47
CA HIS A 56 4.69 5.92 11.59
C HIS A 56 3.88 6.28 12.83
N ILE A 57 2.88 5.47 13.18
CA ILE A 57 2.10 5.62 14.42
C ILE A 57 3.01 5.46 15.64
N GLU A 58 3.88 4.46 15.66
CA GLU A 58 4.83 4.23 16.76
C GLU A 58 5.75 5.45 16.95
N LEU A 59 6.26 6.04 15.87
CA LEU A 59 7.05 7.27 15.93
C LEU A 59 6.26 8.46 16.50
N ILE A 60 4.97 8.58 16.18
CA ILE A 60 4.09 9.61 16.76
C ILE A 60 3.92 9.38 18.27
N MET A 61 3.68 8.15 18.69
CA MET A 61 3.52 7.80 20.11
C MET A 61 4.80 8.08 20.90
N GLN A 62 5.98 7.73 20.38
CA GLN A 62 7.26 8.04 21.02
C GLN A 62 7.51 9.55 21.15
N HIS A 63 7.09 10.32 20.14
CA HIS A 63 7.14 11.78 20.18
C HIS A 63 6.19 12.34 21.24
N GLU A 64 4.96 11.82 21.35
CA GLU A 64 4.01 12.19 22.39
C GLU A 64 4.56 11.89 23.80
N GLU A 65 5.15 10.72 24.04
CA GLU A 65 5.82 10.43 25.32
C GLU A 65 6.91 11.45 25.66
N THR A 66 7.67 11.89 24.66
CA THR A 66 8.73 12.90 24.84
C THR A 66 8.14 14.26 25.20
N ILE A 67 7.01 14.64 24.60
CA ILE A 67 6.27 15.86 24.94
C ILE A 67 5.75 15.76 26.38
N ASN A 68 5.10 14.65 26.74
CA ASN A 68 4.55 14.44 28.08
C ASN A 68 5.63 14.54 29.17
N ARG A 69 6.82 13.97 28.94
CA ARG A 69 7.97 14.13 29.87
C ARG A 69 8.42 15.58 29.99
N TYR A 70 8.47 16.29 28.88
CA TYR A 70 8.83 17.71 28.87
C TYR A 70 7.79 18.56 29.62
N GLU A 71 6.50 18.34 29.37
CA GLU A 71 5.39 19.04 30.04
C GLU A 71 5.36 18.75 31.54
N CYS A 72 5.62 17.51 31.94
CA CYS A 72 5.76 17.13 33.34
C CYS A 72 6.90 17.92 34.03
N GLY A 73 8.02 18.15 33.36
CA GLY A 73 9.10 19.00 33.89
C GLY A 73 8.76 20.50 33.97
N LEU A 74 7.69 20.96 33.31
CA LEU A 74 7.19 22.34 33.42
C LEU A 74 6.16 22.53 34.53
N ASP A 75 5.55 21.44 35.02
CA ASP A 75 4.49 21.51 36.02
C ASP A 75 5.08 21.82 37.41
N PRO A 76 4.69 22.91 38.07
CA PRO A 76 5.11 23.22 39.44
C PRO A 76 4.70 22.17 40.48
N GLN A 77 3.68 21.35 40.17
CA GLN A 77 3.22 20.24 41.02
C GLN A 77 4.00 18.94 40.78
N CYS A 78 4.89 18.92 39.78
CA CYS A 78 5.80 17.82 39.55
C CYS A 78 6.72 17.65 40.75
N MET A 79 6.62 16.49 41.42
CA MET A 79 7.40 16.22 42.63
C MET A 79 8.90 16.10 42.32
N THR A 80 9.74 16.40 43.31
CA THR A 80 11.21 16.22 43.24
C THR A 80 11.65 14.76 43.03
N SER A 81 10.75 13.80 43.21
CA SER A 81 10.94 12.38 42.90
C SER A 81 10.62 12.01 41.45
N CYS A 82 10.13 12.95 40.64
CA CYS A 82 9.91 12.73 39.22
C CYS A 82 11.24 12.81 38.47
N ASP A 83 11.56 11.79 37.67
CA ASP A 83 12.76 11.77 36.81
C ASP A 83 12.78 12.93 35.79
N SER A 84 11.63 13.58 35.57
CA SER A 84 11.45 14.74 34.69
C SER A 84 11.77 16.07 35.37
N TYR A 85 11.95 16.11 36.70
CA TYR A 85 12.31 17.31 37.45
C TYR A 85 13.77 17.69 37.17
N ILE A 86 13.97 18.79 36.44
CA ILE A 86 15.29 19.31 36.08
C ILE A 86 15.35 20.81 36.33
N ASP A 87 16.56 21.33 36.60
CA ASP A 87 16.75 22.77 36.78
C ASP A 87 16.37 23.56 35.51
N LEU A 88 16.16 24.88 35.67
CA LEU A 88 15.68 25.74 34.60
C LEU A 88 16.59 25.75 33.36
N GLU A 89 17.90 25.59 33.54
CA GLU A 89 18.86 25.58 32.43
C GLU A 89 18.73 24.28 31.62
N LYS A 90 18.61 23.13 32.31
CA LYS A 90 18.32 21.84 31.69
C LYS A 90 16.94 21.82 31.03
N GLN A 91 15.93 22.46 31.62
CA GLN A 91 14.60 22.57 31.03
C GLN A 91 14.60 23.41 29.74
N ARG A 92 15.37 24.50 29.69
CA ARG A 92 15.60 25.28 28.45
C ARG A 92 16.32 24.46 27.39
N ALA A 93 17.37 23.74 27.76
CA ALA A 93 18.08 22.86 26.84
C ALA A 93 17.18 21.74 26.31
N PHE A 94 16.30 21.18 27.15
CA PHE A 94 15.27 20.23 26.72
C PHE A 94 14.33 20.90 25.73
N HIS A 95 13.78 22.07 26.05
CA HIS A 95 12.86 22.79 25.17
C HIS A 95 13.44 23.03 23.77
N ASP A 96 14.69 23.48 23.67
CA ASP A 96 15.33 23.71 22.38
C ASP A 96 15.55 22.40 21.60
N LYS A 97 15.86 21.29 22.29
CA LYS A 97 15.93 19.96 21.66
C LYS A 97 14.56 19.51 21.17
N LEU A 98 13.51 19.66 21.99
CA LEU A 98 12.15 19.28 21.64
C LEU A 98 11.62 20.11 20.48
N ARG A 99 11.88 21.42 20.44
CA ARG A 99 11.51 22.28 19.31
C ARG A 99 12.11 21.77 17.99
N LYS A 100 13.40 21.39 18.01
CA LYS A 100 14.08 20.81 16.84
C LYS A 100 13.51 19.45 16.47
N LEU A 101 13.23 18.59 17.45
CA LEU A 101 12.62 17.27 17.24
C LEU A 101 11.22 17.41 16.63
N HIS A 102 10.39 18.29 17.18
CA HIS A 102 9.03 18.56 16.71
C HIS A 102 9.03 19.03 15.26
N HIS A 103 9.92 19.96 14.90
CA HIS A 103 10.06 20.41 13.53
C HIS A 103 10.47 19.28 12.57
N LYS A 104 11.41 18.41 12.98
CA LYS A 104 11.77 17.22 12.21
C LYS A 104 10.58 16.27 12.05
N MET A 105 9.81 16.05 13.10
CA MET A 105 8.64 15.18 13.08
C MET A 105 7.54 15.74 12.17
N GLN A 106 7.36 17.06 12.14
CA GLN A 106 6.44 17.73 11.23
C GLN A 106 6.82 17.49 9.76
N LEU A 107 8.11 17.64 9.42
CA LEU A 107 8.60 17.36 8.07
C LEU A 107 8.44 15.89 7.71
N HIS A 108 8.78 14.98 8.63
CA HIS A 108 8.60 13.55 8.43
C HIS A 108 7.13 13.18 8.19
N HIS A 109 6.21 13.73 8.98
CA HIS A 109 4.77 13.50 8.83
C HIS A 109 4.23 14.01 7.48
N GLN A 110 4.67 15.19 7.04
CA GLN A 110 4.29 15.73 5.73
C GLN A 110 4.77 14.81 4.60
N GLN A 111 6.04 14.41 4.63
CA GLN A 111 6.61 13.50 3.64
C GLN A 111 5.89 12.15 3.63
N PHE A 112 5.64 11.57 4.81
CA PHE A 112 4.90 10.32 4.93
C PHE A 112 3.49 10.45 4.34
N SER A 113 2.77 11.52 4.66
CA SER A 113 1.41 11.76 4.16
C SER A 113 1.37 11.83 2.63
N GLU A 114 2.31 12.55 2.02
CA GLU A 114 2.41 12.63 0.56
C GLU A 114 2.73 11.28 -0.08
N GLN A 115 3.68 10.55 0.50
CA GLN A 115 4.06 9.22 0.02
C GLN A 115 2.91 8.22 0.14
N TYR A 116 2.17 8.24 1.25
CA TYR A 116 1.01 7.40 1.48
C TYR A 116 -0.08 7.66 0.43
N LYS A 117 -0.40 8.93 0.16
CA LYS A 117 -1.39 9.30 -0.86
C LYS A 117 -0.99 8.79 -2.25
N LYS A 118 0.28 8.96 -2.64
CA LYS A 118 0.80 8.46 -3.92
C LYS A 118 0.71 6.94 -4.02
N GLN A 119 1.08 6.24 -2.96
CA GLN A 119 1.01 4.78 -2.90
C GLN A 119 -0.42 4.28 -3.02
N MET A 120 -1.37 4.88 -2.28
CA MET A 120 -2.79 4.52 -2.38
C MET A 120 -3.36 4.83 -3.76
N GLN A 121 -2.95 5.92 -4.39
CA GLN A 121 -3.36 6.22 -5.77
C GLN A 121 -2.92 5.11 -6.73
N LEU A 122 -1.65 4.67 -6.67
CA LEU A 122 -1.15 3.56 -7.50
C LEU A 122 -1.92 2.26 -7.25
N PHE A 123 -2.28 1.98 -5.99
CA PHE A 123 -3.13 0.84 -5.65
C PHE A 123 -4.50 0.94 -6.34
N TYR A 124 -5.16 2.10 -6.29
CA TYR A 124 -6.45 2.30 -6.95
C TYR A 124 -6.36 2.17 -8.47
N GLU A 125 -5.29 2.69 -9.09
CA GLU A 125 -5.05 2.55 -10.53
C GLU A 125 -4.87 1.07 -10.93
N GLN A 126 -4.13 0.30 -10.14
CA GLN A 126 -3.98 -1.15 -10.37
C GLN A 126 -5.29 -1.92 -10.18
N ALA A 127 -6.11 -1.55 -9.19
CA ALA A 127 -7.42 -2.14 -8.98
C ALA A 127 -8.39 -1.81 -10.12
N GLN A 128 -8.34 -0.58 -10.65
CA GLN A 128 -9.12 -0.21 -11.84
C GLN A 128 -8.70 -0.99 -13.08
N MET A 129 -7.39 -1.15 -13.30
CA MET A 129 -6.87 -1.97 -14.39
C MET A 129 -7.35 -3.42 -14.28
N LEU A 130 -7.34 -4.00 -13.08
CA LEU A 130 -7.89 -5.34 -12.84
C LEU A 130 -9.38 -5.41 -13.24
N MET A 131 -10.18 -4.44 -12.80
CA MET A 131 -11.61 -4.40 -13.11
C MET A 131 -11.89 -4.24 -14.61
N GLN A 132 -11.06 -3.47 -15.32
CA GLN A 132 -11.14 -3.33 -16.77
C GLN A 132 -10.78 -4.64 -17.48
N GLU A 133 -9.68 -5.28 -17.09
CA GLU A 133 -9.30 -6.58 -17.66
C GLU A 133 -10.41 -7.61 -17.45
N ILE A 134 -11.01 -7.69 -16.25
CA ILE A 134 -12.14 -8.59 -15.98
C ILE A 134 -13.37 -8.28 -16.86
N ALA A 135 -13.59 -7.02 -17.23
CA ALA A 135 -14.73 -6.61 -18.04
C ALA A 135 -14.51 -6.81 -19.56
N GLU A 136 -13.25 -6.87 -19.99
CA GLU A 136 -12.86 -7.05 -21.40
C GLU A 136 -12.60 -8.52 -21.78
N GLY A 137 -12.33 -9.39 -20.80
CA GLY A 137 -12.17 -10.83 -20.96
C GLY A 137 -13.49 -11.60 -21.01
#